data_AF-F4G828-F1
#
_entry.id   AF-F4G828-F1
#
_cell.length_a   1.000
_cell.length_b   1.000
_cell.length_c   1.000
_cell.angle_alpha   90.00
_cell.angle_beta   90.00
_cell.angle_gamma   90.00
#
_symmetry.space_group_name_H-M   'P 1'
#
loop_
_entity.id
_entity.type
_entity.pdbx_description
1 polymer ?
#
loop_
_entity_poly.entity_id
_entity_poly.type
_entity_poly.pdbx_seq_one_letter_code
_entity_poly.pdbx_strand_id
1 'polypeptide(L)'
;MSDLETLIPQAAELVIDGEPLAIKPLKVGQMPAFLRAITPVMQQIGGDGIDWLALFGERGDDLLTAVSIAVGKPRAWVDELAADEAILLAAKVIEVNADFFTRTVMPRLDGLIARTGATAAIATGGSTPSST
;
A
#
# COMPACT_ATOMS: atom_id res chain seq x y z
N MET A 1 -1.33 -28.22 0.34
CA MET A 1 -2.16 -27.00 0.26
C MET A 1 -1.26 -25.97 -0.39
N SER A 2 -1.59 -25.65 -1.64
CA SER A 2 -0.62 -25.39 -2.71
C SER A 2 -0.20 -23.93 -2.79
N ASP A 3 1.01 -23.69 -3.31
CA ASP A 3 1.60 -22.39 -3.71
C ASP A 3 0.69 -21.47 -4.57
N LEU A 4 -0.46 -21.99 -5.00
CA LEU A 4 -1.55 -21.30 -5.69
C LEU A 4 -2.36 -20.37 -4.75
N GLU A 5 -2.47 -20.67 -3.45
CA GLU A 5 -3.08 -19.79 -2.46
C GLU A 5 -2.19 -18.57 -2.17
N THR A 6 -0.87 -18.71 -2.36
CA THR A 6 0.12 -17.63 -2.32
C THR A 6 0.02 -16.68 -3.52
N LEU A 7 -0.70 -17.07 -4.58
CA LEU A 7 -0.90 -16.27 -5.79
C LEU A 7 -2.16 -15.40 -5.74
N ILE A 8 -3.07 -15.66 -4.82
CA ILE A 8 -4.31 -14.89 -4.69
C ILE A 8 -4.15 -13.92 -3.50
N PRO A 9 -4.12 -12.61 -3.75
CA PRO A 9 -4.10 -11.65 -2.66
C PRO A 9 -5.31 -11.88 -1.75
N GLN A 10 -5.04 -12.11 -0.46
CA GLN A 10 -6.07 -12.40 0.54
C GLN A 10 -6.96 -11.16 0.71
N ALA A 11 -8.22 -11.29 0.34
CA ALA A 11 -9.20 -10.25 0.57
C ALA A 11 -9.64 -10.32 2.03
N ALA A 12 -9.66 -9.17 2.72
CA ALA A 12 -10.31 -9.08 4.02
C ALA A 12 -11.79 -8.75 3.81
N GLU A 13 -12.68 -9.59 4.31
CA GLU A 13 -14.11 -9.32 4.31
C GLU A 13 -14.48 -8.40 5.46
N LEU A 14 -15.24 -7.35 5.15
CA LEU A 14 -15.71 -6.35 6.11
C LEU A 14 -17.12 -5.92 5.73
N VAL A 15 -18.02 -5.85 6.69
CA VAL A 15 -19.36 -5.27 6.46
C VAL A 15 -19.29 -3.79 6.83
N ILE A 16 -19.64 -2.91 5.90
CA ILE A 16 -19.71 -1.45 6.07
C ILE A 16 -21.05 -0.98 5.55
N ASP A 17 -21.80 -0.23 6.35
CA ASP A 17 -23.15 0.25 6.03
C ASP A 17 -24.09 -0.89 5.56
N GLY A 18 -23.96 -2.06 6.21
CA GLY A 18 -24.69 -3.27 5.84
C GLY A 18 -24.29 -3.92 4.49
N GLU A 19 -23.35 -3.33 3.75
CA GLU A 19 -22.80 -3.89 2.52
C GLU A 19 -21.55 -4.73 2.81
N PRO A 20 -21.48 -6.00 2.35
CA PRO A 20 -20.26 -6.78 2.44
C PRO A 20 -19.22 -6.30 1.42
N LEU A 21 -18.10 -5.77 1.91
CA LEU A 21 -16.96 -5.34 1.12
C LEU A 21 -15.79 -6.33 1.23
N ALA A 22 -15.20 -6.67 0.09
CA ALA A 22 -13.95 -7.42 0.02
C ALA A 22 -12.77 -6.45 -0.19
N ILE A 23 -12.03 -6.16 0.88
CA ILE A 23 -10.87 -5.27 0.85
C ILE A 23 -9.67 -6.01 0.28
N LYS A 24 -9.17 -5.57 -0.88
CA LYS A 24 -8.09 -6.21 -1.61
C LYS A 24 -6.86 -5.29 -1.67
N PRO A 25 -5.66 -5.86 -1.83
CA PRO A 25 -4.46 -5.09 -2.17
C PRO A 25 -4.68 -4.22 -3.41
N LEU A 26 -4.06 -3.04 -3.41
CA LEU A 26 -4.13 -2.06 -4.48
C LEU A 26 -3.70 -2.66 -5.82
N LYS A 27 -4.52 -2.42 -6.85
CA LYS A 27 -4.15 -2.73 -8.24
C LYS A 27 -3.15 -1.69 -8.74
N VAL A 28 -2.35 -2.07 -9.75
CA VAL A 28 -1.38 -1.18 -10.40
C VAL A 28 -2.02 0.11 -10.90
N GLY A 29 -3.25 0.06 -11.44
CA GLY A 29 -3.97 1.26 -11.89
C GLY A 29 -4.43 2.20 -10.76
N GLN A 30 -4.59 1.69 -9.53
CA GLN A 30 -4.98 2.48 -8.36
C GLN A 30 -3.77 3.14 -7.69
N MET A 31 -2.59 2.54 -7.81
CA MET A 31 -1.35 2.96 -7.14
C MET A 31 -1.01 4.44 -7.31
N PRO A 32 -0.97 5.03 -8.53
CA PRO A 32 -0.55 6.42 -8.69
C PRO A 32 -1.51 7.41 -8.04
N ALA A 33 -2.82 7.12 -8.09
CA ALA A 33 -3.83 7.97 -7.49
C ALA A 33 -3.82 7.83 -5.95
N PHE A 34 -3.74 6.60 -5.45
CA PHE A 34 -3.67 6.30 -4.02
C PHE A 34 -2.45 6.95 -3.37
N LEU A 35 -1.25 6.77 -3.95
CA LEU A 35 -0.01 7.34 -3.41
C LEU A 35 -0.08 8.86 -3.35
N ARG A 36 -0.63 9.51 -4.39
CA ARG A 36 -0.81 10.96 -4.39
C ARG A 36 -1.75 11.42 -3.26
N ALA A 37 -2.83 10.68 -3.01
CA ALA A 37 -3.79 10.99 -1.96
C ALA A 37 -3.24 10.74 -0.55
N ILE A 38 -2.52 9.64 -0.32
CA ILE A 38 -2.06 9.27 1.03
C ILE A 38 -0.76 9.97 1.47
N THR A 39 0.05 10.47 0.53
CA THR A 39 1.35 11.08 0.85
C THR A 39 1.27 12.24 1.85
N PRO A 40 0.34 13.21 1.72
CA PRO A 40 0.19 14.31 2.69
C PRO A 40 -0.15 13.81 4.10
N VAL A 41 -0.98 12.77 4.20
CA VAL A 41 -1.35 12.12 5.47
C VAL A 41 -0.09 11.52 6.14
N MET A 42 0.72 10.78 5.37
CA MET A 42 1.94 10.14 5.88
C MET A 42 2.99 11.15 6.35
N GLN A 43 3.11 12.29 5.66
CA GLN A 43 4.04 13.36 6.05
C GLN A 43 3.68 13.97 7.41
N GLN A 44 2.39 14.00 7.75
CA GLN A 44 1.91 14.55 9.02
C GLN A 44 2.02 13.55 10.19
N ILE A 45 2.04 12.26 9.90
CA ILE A 45 2.18 11.18 10.90
C ILE A 45 3.66 10.94 11.29
N GLY A 46 4.63 11.38 10.48
CA GLY A 46 6.06 11.07 10.64
C GLY A 46 6.82 11.79 11.76
N GLY A 47 6.15 12.51 12.67
CA GLY A 47 6.77 13.27 13.77
C GLY A 47 6.68 12.63 15.16
N ASP A 48 6.98 13.40 16.21
CA ASP A 48 6.83 13.00 17.62
C ASP A 48 5.35 12.98 18.04
N GLY A 49 4.64 11.95 17.60
CA GLY A 49 3.22 11.73 17.91
C GLY A 49 2.27 12.24 16.82
N ILE A 50 1.06 11.64 16.80
CA ILE A 50 0.02 11.98 15.82
C ILE A 50 -0.90 13.02 16.46
N ASP A 51 -0.90 14.24 15.91
CA ASP A 51 -1.97 15.21 16.18
C ASP A 51 -3.23 14.78 15.40
N TRP A 52 -4.09 14.01 16.06
CA TRP A 52 -5.31 13.48 15.47
C TRP A 52 -6.27 14.58 15.03
N LEU A 53 -6.36 15.69 15.78
CA LEU A 53 -7.28 16.78 15.44
C LEU A 53 -6.81 17.49 14.17
N ALA A 54 -5.51 17.80 14.08
CA ALA A 54 -4.94 18.38 12.87
C ALA A 54 -4.99 17.41 11.69
N LEU A 55 -4.79 16.10 11.92
CA LEU A 55 -4.83 15.10 10.85
C LEU A 55 -6.23 15.02 10.23
N PHE A 56 -7.26 14.87 11.05
CA PHE A 56 -8.65 14.82 10.55
C PHE A 56 -9.11 16.17 10.00
N GLY A 57 -8.72 17.28 10.63
CA GLY A 57 -9.11 18.63 10.20
C GLY A 57 -8.46 19.09 8.90
N GLU A 58 -7.20 18.73 8.65
CA GLU A 58 -6.43 19.25 7.50
C GLU A 58 -6.19 18.22 6.39
N ARG A 59 -6.21 16.92 6.72
CA ARG A 59 -5.93 15.81 5.80
C ARG A 59 -7.02 14.75 5.76
N GLY A 60 -8.15 15.00 6.44
CA GLY A 60 -9.30 14.09 6.41
C GLY A 60 -9.74 13.78 4.98
N ASP A 61 -9.86 14.80 4.13
CA ASP A 61 -10.27 14.62 2.72
C ASP A 61 -9.27 13.81 1.89
N ASP A 62 -7.97 14.00 2.13
CA ASP A 62 -6.90 13.24 1.48
C ASP A 62 -6.97 11.75 1.88
N LEU A 63 -7.19 11.49 3.18
CA LEU A 63 -7.37 10.14 3.72
C LEU A 63 -8.63 9.46 3.15
N LEU A 64 -9.78 10.14 3.16
CA LEU A 64 -11.03 9.61 2.62
C LEU A 64 -10.95 9.37 1.10
N THR A 65 -10.23 10.23 0.38
CA THR A 65 -9.93 10.02 -1.04
C THR A 65 -9.09 8.76 -1.24
N ALA A 66 -8.03 8.56 -0.45
CA ALA A 66 -7.21 7.36 -0.53
C ALA A 66 -8.03 6.09 -0.24
N VAL A 67 -8.92 6.11 0.76
CA VAL A 67 -9.84 5.02 1.06
C VAL A 67 -10.74 4.71 -0.13
N SER A 68 -11.38 5.74 -0.71
CA SER A 68 -12.27 5.57 -1.87
C SER A 68 -11.58 4.89 -3.05
N ILE A 69 -10.31 5.27 -3.32
CA ILE A 69 -9.48 4.69 -4.36
C ILE A 69 -9.19 3.22 -4.05
N ALA A 70 -8.82 2.89 -2.81
CA ALA A 70 -8.45 1.55 -2.41
C ALA A 70 -9.64 0.57 -2.53
N VAL A 71 -10.81 0.98 -2.07
CA VAL A 71 -12.01 0.13 -2.06
C VAL A 71 -12.80 0.17 -3.37
N GLY A 72 -12.46 1.10 -4.28
CA GLY A 72 -13.11 1.23 -5.58
C GLY A 72 -14.53 1.77 -5.51
N LYS A 73 -14.85 2.55 -4.47
CA LYS A 73 -16.15 3.21 -4.28
C LYS A 73 -16.06 4.70 -4.57
N PRO A 74 -17.15 5.37 -4.98
CA PRO A 74 -17.16 6.82 -5.14
C PRO A 74 -16.83 7.54 -3.82
N ARG A 75 -16.17 8.70 -3.89
CA ARG A 75 -15.88 9.54 -2.70
C ARG A 75 -17.14 9.89 -1.90
N ALA A 76 -18.24 10.19 -2.60
CA ALA A 76 -19.54 10.47 -1.99
C ALA A 76 -20.13 9.27 -1.21
N TRP A 77 -19.81 8.03 -1.59
CA TRP A 77 -20.24 6.87 -0.80
C TRP A 77 -19.46 6.81 0.53
N VAL A 78 -18.19 7.21 0.53
CA VAL A 78 -17.37 7.28 1.75
C VAL A 78 -17.81 8.43 2.66
N ASP A 79 -18.27 9.56 2.09
CA ASP A 79 -18.78 10.72 2.84
C ASP A 79 -19.99 10.42 3.73
N GLU A 80 -20.85 9.49 3.28
CA GLU A 80 -22.09 9.13 3.98
C GLU A 80 -21.86 8.09 5.08
N LEU A 81 -20.66 7.53 5.20
CA LEU A 81 -20.35 6.55 6.24
C LEU A 81 -20.40 7.18 7.63
N ALA A 82 -20.87 6.40 8.61
CA ALA A 82 -20.67 6.74 10.00
C ALA A 82 -19.17 6.83 10.31
N ALA A 83 -18.78 7.76 11.20
CA ALA A 83 -17.36 8.05 11.45
C ALA A 83 -16.58 6.82 11.95
N ASP A 84 -17.20 5.97 12.77
CA ASP A 84 -16.62 4.72 13.27
C ASP A 84 -16.44 3.68 12.16
N GLU A 85 -17.40 3.56 11.24
CA GLU A 85 -17.28 2.71 10.06
C GLU A 85 -16.19 3.20 9.10
N ALA A 86 -16.08 4.51 8.89
CA ALA A 86 -15.03 5.11 8.07
C ALA A 86 -13.63 4.85 8.66
N ILE A 87 -13.48 4.96 9.99
CA ILE A 87 -12.24 4.63 10.70
C ILE A 87 -11.90 3.14 10.54
N LEU A 88 -12.88 2.26 10.73
CA LEU A 88 -12.69 0.81 10.58
C LEU A 88 -12.27 0.45 9.15
N LEU A 89 -12.91 1.05 8.15
CA LEU A 89 -12.59 0.85 6.75
C LEU A 89 -11.17 1.35 6.43
N ALA A 90 -10.79 2.54 6.89
CA ALA A 90 -9.46 3.10 6.69
C ALA A 90 -8.37 2.22 7.32
N ALA A 91 -8.59 1.78 8.56
CA ALA A 91 -7.67 0.87 9.24
C ALA A 91 -7.48 -0.43 8.46
N LYS A 92 -8.57 -1.03 7.96
CA LYS A 92 -8.50 -2.27 7.19
C LYS A 92 -7.81 -2.09 5.84
N VAL A 93 -8.05 -0.97 5.15
CA VAL A 93 -7.34 -0.61 3.91
C VAL A 93 -5.83 -0.53 4.16
N ILE A 94 -5.41 0.15 5.23
CA ILE A 94 -3.99 0.27 5.58
C ILE A 94 -3.39 -1.10 5.90
N GLU A 95 -4.07 -1.91 6.71
CA GLU A 95 -3.63 -3.26 7.10
C GLU A 95 -3.38 -4.15 5.88
N VAL A 96 -4.36 -4.29 4.99
CA VAL A 96 -4.26 -5.16 3.79
C VAL A 96 -3.16 -4.68 2.84
N ASN A 97 -3.00 -3.37 2.69
CA ASN A 97 -2.02 -2.82 1.76
C ASN A 97 -0.60 -2.82 2.33
N ALA A 98 -0.42 -2.48 3.61
CA ALA A 98 0.87 -2.56 4.28
C ALA A 98 1.42 -3.99 4.30
N ASP A 99 0.56 -4.98 4.55
CA ASP A 99 0.93 -6.40 4.51
C ASP A 99 1.38 -6.81 3.10
N PHE A 100 0.64 -6.39 2.06
CA PHE A 100 1.03 -6.63 0.66
C PHE A 100 2.39 -6.01 0.31
N PHE A 101 2.64 -4.75 0.68
CA PHE A 101 3.91 -4.08 0.37
C PHE A 101 5.09 -4.74 1.08
N THR A 102 4.96 -5.00 2.38
CA THR A 102 6.06 -5.53 3.21
C THR A 102 6.32 -7.01 2.95
N ARG A 103 5.29 -7.83 2.72
CA ARG A 103 5.44 -9.28 2.54
C ARG A 103 5.59 -9.73 1.09
N THR A 104 5.12 -8.93 0.13
CA THR A 104 5.10 -9.34 -1.28
C THR A 104 5.95 -8.44 -2.18
N VAL A 105 5.76 -7.12 -2.11
CA VAL A 105 6.40 -6.18 -3.07
C VAL A 105 7.87 -5.96 -2.75
N MET A 106 8.21 -5.54 -1.52
CA MET A 106 9.59 -5.24 -1.12
C MET A 106 10.53 -6.44 -1.33
N PRO A 107 10.20 -7.67 -0.86
CA PRO A 107 11.10 -8.81 -1.04
C PRO A 107 11.38 -9.14 -2.51
N ARG A 108 10.41 -8.92 -3.40
CA ARG A 108 10.57 -9.16 -4.85
C ARG A 108 11.44 -8.10 -5.51
N LEU A 109 11.27 -6.83 -5.12
CA LEU A 109 12.11 -5.73 -5.61
C LEU A 109 13.55 -5.87 -5.10
N ASP A 110 13.74 -6.19 -3.81
CA ASP A 110 15.06 -6.45 -3.23
C ASP A 110 15.75 -7.62 -3.92
N GLY A 111 15.02 -8.71 -4.17
CA GLY A 111 15.52 -9.85 -4.93
C GLY A 111 15.90 -9.50 -6.38
N LEU A 112 15.14 -8.62 -7.04
CA LEU A 112 15.46 -8.14 -8.39
C LEU A 112 16.73 -7.27 -8.36
N ILE A 113 16.83 -6.32 -7.44
CA ILE A 113 17.99 -5.42 -7.30
C ILE A 113 19.24 -6.23 -6.96
N ALA A 114 19.16 -7.19 -6.03
CA ALA A 114 20.26 -8.07 -5.66
C ALA A 114 20.75 -8.90 -6.85
N ARG A 115 19.84 -9.45 -7.67
CA ARG A 115 20.19 -10.18 -8.90
C ARG A 115 20.88 -9.28 -9.93
N THR A 116 20.36 -8.08 -10.12
CA THR A 116 20.89 -7.13 -11.11
C THR A 116 22.26 -6.58 -10.68
N GLY A 117 22.43 -6.29 -9.38
CA GLY A 117 23.71 -5.91 -8.78
C GLY A 117 24.75 -7.02 -8.81
N ALA A 118 24.35 -8.28 -8.58
CA ALA A 118 25.22 -9.42 -8.73
C ALA A 118 25.68 -9.62 -10.18
N THR A 119 24.78 -9.50 -11.17
CA THR A 119 25.16 -9.56 -12.59
C THR A 119 26.10 -8.41 -13.01
N ALA A 120 25.92 -7.21 -12.46
CA ALA A 120 26.83 -6.09 -12.70
C ALA A 120 28.23 -6.33 -12.09
N ALA A 121 28.30 -6.87 -10.88
CA ALA A 121 29.56 -7.19 -10.21
C ALA A 121 30.37 -8.30 -10.95
N ILE A 122 29.68 -9.31 -11.49
CA ILE A 122 30.29 -10.39 -12.28
C ILE A 122 30.84 -9.85 -13.61
N ALA A 123 30.15 -8.89 -14.24
CA ALA A 123 30.63 -8.26 -15.48
C ALA A 123 31.88 -7.38 -15.27
N THR A 124 32.05 -6.77 -14.10
CA THR A 124 33.22 -5.92 -13.78
C THR A 124 34.43 -6.69 -13.24
N GLY A 125 34.27 -7.92 -12.77
CA GLY A 125 35.35 -8.73 -12.18
C GLY A 125 36.21 -9.51 -13.19
N GLY A 126 35.86 -9.46 -14.49
CA GLY A 126 36.46 -10.30 -15.53
C GLY A 126 37.39 -9.55 -16.49
N SER A 127 38.31 -8.72 -16.02
CA SER A 127 39.34 -8.12 -16.89
C SER A 127 40.61 -7.72 -16.14
N THR A 128 41.50 -8.69 -15.95
CA THR A 128 42.95 -8.42 -15.89
C THR A 128 43.65 -9.37 -16.85
N PRO A 129 44.12 -8.89 -18.02
CA PRO A 129 45.11 -9.62 -18.80
C PRO A 129 46.47 -9.45 -18.10
N SER A 130 47.11 -10.57 -17.74
CA SER A 130 48.54 -10.61 -17.43
C SER A 130 49.32 -10.43 -18.73
N SER A 131 50.22 -9.45 -18.77
CA SER A 131 51.27 -9.40 -19.80
C SER A 131 52.62 -9.75 -19.17
N THR A 132 53.23 -10.77 -19.76
CA THR A 132 54.61 -11.23 -19.63
C THR A 132 55.61 -10.16 -20.06
#